data_AF-A0AAU4W1L9-F1
#
_entry.id   AF-A0AAU4W1L9-F1
#
_cell.length_a   1.000
_cell.length_b   1.000
_cell.length_c   1.000
_cell.angle_alpha   90.00
_cell.angle_beta   90.00
_cell.angle_gamma   90.00
#
_symmetry.space_group_name_H-M   'P 1'
#
loop_
_entity.id
_entity.type
_entity.pdbx_description
1 polymer ?
#
loop_
_entity_poly.entity_id
_entity_poly.type
_entity_poly.pdbx_seq_one_letter_code
_entity_poly.pdbx_strand_id
1 'polypeptide(L)'
;MANLLAWFPEYAPTSIPLLTSFVADEGTPAAAATGLVALGLLGEPSVVPSVRRYLDSPFDELRWASAFALTRLGVTDPGVTDALTAALAHPPARSEEMMFLGGDHLGLAAMALTRTPAATTPRAIDAMLAGLANRTDSEKYYLASELFTLVFPADACEVPRSFGGLSRMQQRVIRFVAEREPSVWPSTAMYALRQWNIPTLHADLRTYVGAGPREQ
;
A
#
# COMPACT_ATOMS: atom_id res chain seq x y z
N MET A 1 -15.33 -15.10 11.17
CA MET A 1 -16.49 -15.35 10.28
C MET A 1 -16.72 -14.24 9.24
N ALA A 2 -16.37 -12.98 9.49
CA ALA A 2 -16.59 -11.86 8.54
C ALA A 2 -15.98 -12.05 7.13
N ASN A 3 -14.83 -12.74 7.01
CA ASN A 3 -14.15 -12.95 5.71
C ASN A 3 -14.97 -13.74 4.67
N LEU A 4 -15.88 -14.62 5.10
CA LEU A 4 -16.67 -15.45 4.17
C LEU A 4 -17.78 -14.66 3.48
N LEU A 5 -18.29 -13.60 4.10
CA LEU A 5 -19.41 -12.82 3.54
C LEU A 5 -18.99 -11.89 2.41
N ALA A 6 -17.73 -11.45 2.38
CA ALA A 6 -17.20 -10.61 1.31
C ALA A 6 -17.13 -11.33 -0.06
N TRP A 7 -17.23 -12.67 -0.09
CA TRP A 7 -17.05 -13.49 -1.29
C TRP A 7 -18.37 -13.84 -2.02
N PHE A 8 -19.52 -13.51 -1.44
CA PHE A 8 -20.84 -13.82 -2.01
C PHE A 8 -21.72 -12.56 -2.07
N PRO A 9 -21.57 -11.73 -3.11
CA PRO A 9 -22.29 -10.45 -3.24
C PRO A 9 -23.82 -10.62 -3.25
N GLU A 10 -24.35 -11.78 -3.62
CA GLU A 10 -25.77 -12.12 -3.53
C GLU A 10 -26.33 -12.08 -2.09
N TYR A 11 -25.49 -12.21 -1.07
CA TYR A 11 -25.87 -12.05 0.33
C TYR A 11 -25.57 -10.65 0.87
N ALA A 12 -25.15 -9.69 0.04
CA ALA A 12 -24.86 -8.32 0.48
C ALA A 12 -26.03 -7.68 1.25
N PRO A 13 -27.31 -7.79 0.82
CA PRO A 13 -28.44 -7.20 1.55
C PRO A 13 -28.57 -7.68 3.01
N THR A 14 -28.22 -8.94 3.27
CA THR A 14 -28.25 -9.54 4.62
C THR A 14 -26.93 -9.31 5.37
N SER A 15 -25.81 -9.31 4.65
CA SER A 15 -24.47 -9.21 5.23
C SER A 15 -24.13 -7.79 5.69
N ILE A 16 -24.60 -6.77 4.97
CA ILE A 16 -24.27 -5.37 5.25
C ILE A 16 -24.79 -4.92 6.63
N PRO A 17 -26.07 -5.15 7.00
CA PRO A 17 -26.55 -4.80 8.34
C PRO A 17 -25.78 -5.56 9.45
N LEU A 18 -25.49 -6.85 9.23
CA LEU A 18 -24.76 -7.67 10.20
C LEU A 18 -23.32 -7.19 10.38
N LEU A 19 -22.60 -6.89 9.30
CA LEU A 19 -21.25 -6.35 9.34
C LEU A 19 -21.22 -4.96 9.95
N THR A 20 -22.21 -4.11 9.66
CA THR A 20 -22.31 -2.77 10.24
C THR A 20 -22.51 -2.84 11.76
N SER A 21 -23.40 -3.73 12.24
CA SER A 21 -23.58 -3.98 13.69
C SER A 21 -22.30 -4.54 14.30
N PHE A 22 -21.71 -5.55 13.67
CA PHE A 22 -20.47 -6.17 14.12
C PHE A 22 -19.35 -5.13 14.30
N VAL A 23 -19.12 -4.26 13.32
CA VAL A 23 -18.08 -3.22 13.40
C VAL A 23 -18.37 -2.19 14.52
N ALA A 24 -19.63 -1.96 14.86
CA ALA A 24 -20.02 -1.05 15.92
C ALA A 24 -19.88 -1.66 17.33
N ASP A 25 -20.14 -2.96 17.46
CA ASP A 25 -20.20 -3.66 18.74
C ASP A 25 -18.90 -4.41 19.08
N GLU A 26 -18.03 -4.65 18.10
CA GLU A 26 -16.77 -5.38 18.25
C GLU A 26 -15.76 -4.58 19.09
N GLY A 27 -15.31 -5.18 20.19
CA GLY A 27 -14.39 -4.56 21.14
C GLY A 27 -12.93 -4.60 20.70
N THR A 28 -12.57 -5.51 19.80
CA THR A 28 -11.20 -5.65 19.29
C THR A 28 -11.01 -4.85 18.00
N PRO A 29 -10.15 -3.81 17.96
CA PRO A 29 -9.95 -2.98 16.77
C PRO A 29 -9.55 -3.77 15.52
N ALA A 30 -8.73 -4.81 15.66
CA ALA A 30 -8.31 -5.68 14.56
C ALA A 30 -9.48 -6.48 13.93
N ALA A 31 -10.39 -6.98 14.77
CA ALA A 31 -11.59 -7.69 14.30
C ALA A 31 -12.57 -6.73 13.63
N ALA A 32 -12.80 -5.55 14.22
CA ALA A 32 -13.62 -4.51 13.62
C ALA A 32 -13.04 -3.99 12.28
N ALA A 33 -11.71 -3.85 12.18
CA ALA A 33 -11.03 -3.50 10.93
C ALA A 33 -11.30 -4.52 9.81
N THR A 34 -11.36 -5.81 10.15
CA THR A 34 -11.75 -6.87 9.19
C THR A 34 -13.17 -6.66 8.67
N GLY A 35 -14.10 -6.27 9.53
CA GLY A 35 -15.46 -5.91 9.15
C GLY A 35 -15.52 -4.70 8.20
N LEU A 36 -14.73 -3.65 8.47
CA LEU A 36 -14.61 -2.48 7.59
C LEU A 36 -14.09 -2.86 6.20
N VAL A 37 -13.04 -3.68 6.13
CA VAL A 37 -12.51 -4.20 4.85
C VAL A 37 -13.59 -4.98 4.10
N ALA A 38 -14.32 -5.86 4.77
CA ALA A 38 -15.41 -6.62 4.17
C ALA A 38 -16.52 -5.71 3.61
N LEU A 39 -16.93 -4.67 4.35
CA LEU A 39 -17.89 -3.68 3.88
C LEU A 39 -17.42 -2.96 2.60
N GLY A 40 -16.14 -2.58 2.54
CA GLY A 40 -15.56 -1.98 1.34
C GLY A 40 -15.55 -2.92 0.13
N LEU A 41 -15.28 -4.21 0.35
CA LEU A 41 -15.27 -5.21 -0.72
C LEU A 41 -16.66 -5.50 -1.28
N LEU A 42 -17.69 -5.53 -0.42
CA LEU A 42 -19.09 -5.66 -0.82
C LEU A 42 -19.56 -4.49 -1.69
N GLY A 43 -18.94 -3.31 -1.54
CA GLY A 43 -19.08 -2.21 -2.49
C GLY A 43 -20.40 -1.45 -2.41
N GLU A 44 -21.17 -1.58 -1.33
CA GLU A 44 -22.45 -0.90 -1.18
C GLU A 44 -22.26 0.56 -0.72
N PRO A 45 -22.65 1.57 -1.53
CA PRO A 45 -22.40 2.97 -1.20
C PRO A 45 -23.14 3.48 0.04
N SER A 46 -24.25 2.84 0.43
CA SER A 46 -25.04 3.26 1.60
C SER A 46 -24.27 3.17 2.94
N VAL A 47 -23.18 2.39 2.99
CA VAL A 47 -22.35 2.24 4.19
C VAL A 47 -21.31 3.36 4.35
N VAL A 48 -21.13 4.23 3.35
CA VAL A 48 -20.10 5.28 3.36
C VAL A 48 -20.13 6.14 4.63
N PRO A 49 -21.28 6.66 5.12
CA PRO A 49 -21.31 7.45 6.36
C PRO A 49 -20.85 6.66 7.58
N SER A 50 -21.27 5.39 7.69
CA SER A 50 -20.91 4.48 8.78
C SER A 50 -19.45 4.06 8.75
N VAL A 51 -18.84 3.94 7.58
CA VAL A 51 -17.41 3.65 7.43
C VAL A 51 -16.57 4.90 7.73
N ARG A 52 -17.00 6.08 7.26
CA ARG A 52 -16.24 7.34 7.38
C ARG A 52 -15.92 7.75 8.82
N ARG A 53 -16.82 7.52 9.77
CA ARG A 53 -16.59 7.84 11.20
C ARG A 53 -15.32 7.22 11.78
N TYR A 54 -14.79 6.16 11.15
CA TYR A 54 -13.59 5.46 11.62
C TYR A 54 -12.29 6.06 11.10
N LEU A 55 -12.33 7.05 10.18
CA LEU A 55 -11.13 7.80 9.77
C LEU A 55 -10.50 8.56 10.94
N ASP A 56 -11.31 9.00 11.91
CA ASP A 56 -10.86 9.74 13.10
C ASP A 56 -10.67 8.83 14.33
N SER A 57 -10.66 7.51 14.13
CA SER A 57 -10.50 6.54 15.22
C SER A 57 -9.14 6.69 15.92
N PRO A 58 -9.07 6.54 17.27
CA PRO A 58 -7.79 6.47 17.98
C PRO A 58 -6.98 5.22 17.61
N PHE A 59 -7.64 4.18 17.08
CA PHE A 59 -7.00 2.93 16.65
C PHE A 59 -6.59 2.98 15.18
N ASP A 60 -5.30 2.75 14.92
CA ASP A 60 -4.68 2.80 13.59
C ASP A 60 -5.30 1.78 12.63
N GLU A 61 -5.67 0.59 13.15
CA GLU A 61 -6.33 -0.49 12.42
C GLU A 61 -7.64 -0.03 11.78
N LEU A 62 -8.43 0.75 12.54
CA LEU A 62 -9.72 1.25 12.08
C LEU A 62 -9.57 2.40 11.09
N ARG A 63 -8.57 3.27 11.27
CA ARG A 63 -8.31 4.39 10.34
C ARG A 63 -7.94 3.88 8.95
N TRP A 64 -6.97 2.97 8.85
CA TRP A 64 -6.56 2.46 7.54
C TRP A 64 -7.66 1.60 6.91
N ALA A 65 -8.35 0.75 7.67
CA ALA A 65 -9.41 -0.11 7.14
C ALA A 65 -10.60 0.70 6.64
N SER A 66 -10.95 1.78 7.34
CA SER A 66 -11.93 2.77 6.88
C SER A 66 -11.49 3.41 5.56
N ALA A 67 -10.24 3.87 5.47
CA ALA A 67 -9.72 4.50 4.27
C ALA A 67 -9.65 3.54 3.07
N PHE A 68 -9.27 2.28 3.29
CA PHE A 68 -9.33 1.22 2.29
C PHE A 68 -10.76 1.01 1.79
N ALA A 69 -11.72 0.86 2.71
CA ALA A 69 -13.12 0.62 2.37
C ALA A 69 -13.73 1.80 1.60
N LEU A 70 -13.46 3.03 2.03
CA LEU A 70 -13.88 4.24 1.34
C LEU A 70 -13.31 4.33 -0.07
N THR A 71 -12.03 4.00 -0.25
CA THR A 71 -11.40 3.95 -1.58
C THR A 71 -12.11 2.94 -2.49
N ARG A 72 -12.44 1.76 -1.97
CA ARG A 72 -13.21 0.73 -2.72
C ARG A 72 -14.61 1.22 -3.11
N LEU A 73 -15.21 2.06 -2.28
CA LEU A 73 -16.52 2.70 -2.51
C LEU A 73 -16.42 3.97 -3.37
N GLY A 74 -15.24 4.30 -3.91
CA GLY A 74 -15.03 5.45 -4.80
C GLY A 74 -14.79 6.78 -4.08
N VAL A 75 -14.61 6.77 -2.76
CA VAL A 75 -14.33 7.96 -1.95
C VAL A 75 -12.82 8.10 -1.76
N THR A 76 -12.23 9.18 -2.30
CA THR A 76 -10.77 9.40 -2.35
C THR A 76 -10.36 10.81 -1.91
N ASP A 77 -11.15 11.44 -1.03
CA ASP A 77 -10.85 12.77 -0.51
C ASP A 77 -9.58 12.80 0.38
N PRO A 78 -9.06 14.00 0.73
CA PRO A 78 -7.80 14.13 1.45
C PRO A 78 -7.71 13.29 2.73
N GLY A 79 -8.79 13.19 3.52
CA GLY A 79 -8.79 12.40 4.76
C GLY A 79 -8.54 10.92 4.52
N VAL A 80 -9.07 10.37 3.42
CA VAL A 80 -8.81 8.99 2.98
C VAL A 80 -7.33 8.82 2.60
N THR A 81 -6.81 9.74 1.78
CA THR A 81 -5.42 9.66 1.32
C THR A 81 -4.40 9.84 2.45
N ASP A 82 -4.72 10.69 3.43
CA ASP A 82 -3.91 10.93 4.61
C ASP A 82 -3.83 9.69 5.50
N ALA A 83 -4.97 9.03 5.74
CA ALA A 83 -5.03 7.80 6.52
C ALA A 83 -4.25 6.64 5.85
N LEU A 84 -4.37 6.46 4.53
CA LEU A 84 -3.58 5.46 3.79
C LEU A 84 -2.08 5.75 3.82
N THR A 85 -1.71 7.02 3.61
CA THR A 85 -0.31 7.47 3.66
C THR A 85 0.29 7.26 5.06
N ALA A 86 -0.47 7.57 6.12
CA ALA A 86 -0.05 7.35 7.49
C ALA A 86 0.16 5.85 7.78
N ALA A 87 -0.76 4.99 7.32
CA ALA A 87 -0.67 3.55 7.49
C ALA A 87 0.53 2.93 6.75
N LEU A 88 0.96 3.49 5.61
CA LEU A 88 2.15 3.03 4.90
C LEU A 88 3.44 3.45 5.61
N ALA A 89 3.48 4.69 6.13
CA ALA A 89 4.65 5.21 6.83
C ALA A 89 4.84 4.56 8.21
N HIS A 90 3.73 4.34 8.92
CA HIS A 90 3.67 3.78 10.26
C HIS A 90 2.62 2.66 10.27
N PRO A 91 2.99 1.48 9.76
CA PRO A 91 2.06 0.37 9.72
C PRO A 91 1.62 -0.02 11.14
N PRO A 92 0.32 -0.31 11.34
CA PRO A 92 -0.15 -0.82 12.62
C PRO A 92 0.59 -2.11 12.98
N ALA A 93 0.70 -2.39 14.27
CA ALA A 93 1.26 -3.65 14.74
C ALA A 93 0.49 -4.81 14.11
N ARG A 94 1.19 -5.88 13.72
CA ARG A 94 0.50 -7.08 13.27
C ARG A 94 -0.33 -7.63 14.43
N SER A 95 -1.64 -7.71 14.24
CA SER A 95 -2.51 -8.52 15.10
C SER A 95 -2.75 -9.86 14.44
N GLU A 96 -2.58 -10.94 15.19
CA GLU A 96 -2.94 -12.31 14.77
C GLU A 96 -4.46 -12.46 14.56
N GLU A 97 -5.25 -11.54 15.10
CA GLU A 97 -6.71 -11.52 15.00
C GLU A 97 -7.17 -10.98 13.63
N MET A 98 -6.34 -10.20 12.95
CA MET A 98 -6.61 -9.73 11.59
C MET A 98 -6.22 -10.81 10.56
N MET A 99 -7.07 -11.81 10.41
CA MET A 99 -6.83 -12.95 9.51
C MET A 99 -7.13 -12.66 8.02
N PHE A 100 -7.66 -11.48 7.67
CA PHE A 100 -7.93 -11.14 6.27
C PHE A 100 -6.62 -10.99 5.49
N LEU A 101 -6.48 -11.79 4.42
CA LEU A 101 -5.29 -11.85 3.55
C LEU A 101 -3.95 -12.00 4.31
N GLY A 102 -3.94 -12.75 5.42
CA GLY A 102 -2.72 -12.99 6.19
C GLY A 102 -2.16 -11.76 6.91
N GLY A 103 -2.99 -10.73 7.13
CA GLY A 103 -2.60 -9.53 7.86
C GLY A 103 -1.73 -8.54 7.08
N ASP A 104 -1.70 -8.63 5.74
CA ASP A 104 -0.99 -7.67 4.86
C ASP A 104 -1.75 -6.36 4.68
N HIS A 105 -1.87 -5.61 5.78
CA HIS A 105 -2.42 -4.24 5.81
C HIS A 105 -1.68 -3.29 4.87
N LEU A 106 -0.37 -3.51 4.70
CA LEU A 106 0.51 -2.65 3.92
C LEU A 106 0.24 -2.79 2.43
N GLY A 107 0.15 -4.02 1.93
CA GLY A 107 -0.24 -4.31 0.54
C GLY A 107 -1.63 -3.77 0.22
N LEU A 108 -2.60 -3.92 1.13
CA LEU A 108 -3.95 -3.38 0.94
C LEU A 108 -3.98 -1.85 0.96
N ALA A 109 -3.27 -1.21 1.89
CA ALA A 109 -3.17 0.25 1.95
C ALA A 109 -2.48 0.82 0.70
N ALA A 110 -1.42 0.16 0.21
CA ALA A 110 -0.73 0.54 -1.02
C ALA A 110 -1.64 0.41 -2.23
N MET A 111 -2.34 -0.71 -2.36
CA MET A 111 -3.26 -0.99 -3.45
C MET A 111 -4.49 -0.05 -3.43
N ALA A 112 -4.92 0.41 -2.26
CA ALA A 112 -5.92 1.46 -2.16
C ALA A 112 -5.33 2.81 -2.60
N LEU A 113 -4.16 3.18 -2.07
CA LEU A 113 -3.53 4.45 -2.38
C LEU A 113 -3.23 4.61 -3.87
N THR A 114 -2.80 3.53 -4.56
CA THR A 114 -2.54 3.52 -6.00
C THR A 114 -3.77 3.79 -6.87
N ARG A 115 -4.99 3.63 -6.30
CA ARG A 115 -6.26 3.99 -6.95
C ARG A 115 -6.68 5.45 -6.72
N THR A 116 -5.88 6.22 -5.97
CA THR A 116 -6.16 7.63 -5.68
C THR A 116 -5.24 8.53 -6.52
N PRO A 117 -5.65 9.77 -6.81
CA PRO A 117 -4.77 10.76 -7.44
C PRO A 117 -3.51 11.07 -6.60
N ALA A 118 -3.54 10.79 -5.30
CA ALA A 118 -2.42 11.05 -4.39
C ALA A 118 -1.26 10.05 -4.55
N ALA A 119 -1.46 8.94 -5.26
CA ALA A 119 -0.48 7.86 -5.41
C ALA A 119 0.92 8.34 -5.83
N THR A 120 0.98 9.28 -6.78
CA THR A 120 2.24 9.77 -7.36
C THR A 120 2.83 10.97 -6.63
N THR A 121 2.22 11.39 -5.52
CA THR A 121 2.73 12.51 -4.73
C THR A 121 4.02 12.12 -4.00
N PRO A 122 4.97 13.05 -3.78
CA PRO A 122 6.20 12.76 -3.03
C PRO A 122 5.92 12.17 -1.64
N ARG A 123 4.86 12.64 -0.97
CA ARG A 123 4.47 12.16 0.36
C ARG A 123 4.02 10.69 0.34
N ALA A 124 3.25 10.29 -0.67
CA ALA A 124 2.82 8.90 -0.84
C ALA A 124 4.03 7.98 -1.12
N ILE A 125 4.91 8.38 -2.03
CA ILE A 125 6.13 7.63 -2.35
C ILE A 125 7.02 7.50 -1.11
N ASP A 126 7.23 8.58 -0.36
CA ASP A 126 8.04 8.56 0.87
C ASP A 126 7.44 7.61 1.93
N ALA A 127 6.11 7.59 2.06
CA ALA A 127 5.43 6.66 2.94
C ALA A 127 5.59 5.19 2.50
N MET A 128 5.49 4.90 1.20
CA MET A 128 5.77 3.55 0.67
C MET A 128 7.23 3.15 0.90
N LEU A 129 8.18 4.05 0.70
CA LEU A 129 9.60 3.78 0.99
C LEU A 129 9.85 3.54 2.49
N ALA A 130 9.20 4.30 3.37
CA ALA A 130 9.24 4.09 4.81
C ALA A 130 8.64 2.74 5.21
N GLY A 131 7.52 2.34 4.61
CA GLY A 131 6.90 1.03 4.81
C GLY A 131 7.81 -0.14 4.41
N LEU A 132 8.58 0.01 3.32
CA LEU A 132 9.58 -0.97 2.87
C LEU A 132 10.81 -1.03 3.80
N ALA A 133 11.09 0.04 4.54
CA ALA A 133 12.35 0.20 5.25
C ALA A 133 12.58 -0.81 6.39
N ASN A 134 11.52 -1.21 7.06
CA ASN A 134 11.54 -1.87 8.37
C ASN A 134 10.97 -3.30 8.33
N ARG A 135 11.03 -3.97 7.16
CA ARG A 135 10.33 -5.23 6.90
C ARG A 135 11.26 -6.35 6.45
N THR A 136 10.79 -7.60 6.55
CA THR A 136 11.47 -8.76 5.94
C THR A 136 11.24 -8.79 4.43
N ASP A 137 12.02 -9.57 3.68
CA ASP A 137 11.92 -9.58 2.21
C ASP A 137 10.58 -10.16 1.71
N SER A 138 9.98 -11.12 2.41
CA SER A 138 8.66 -11.64 2.08
C SER A 138 7.54 -10.60 2.28
N GLU A 139 7.69 -9.73 3.27
CA GLU A 139 6.74 -8.65 3.59
C GLU A 139 6.83 -7.47 2.63
N LYS A 140 8.01 -7.24 2.05
CA LYS A 140 8.23 -6.16 1.08
C LYS A 140 7.59 -6.46 -0.28
N TYR A 141 7.32 -7.73 -0.59
CA TYR A 141 7.07 -8.17 -1.96
C TYR A 141 5.91 -7.41 -2.64
N TYR A 142 4.73 -7.36 -2.01
CA TYR A 142 3.55 -6.71 -2.59
C TYR A 142 3.70 -5.19 -2.67
N LEU A 143 4.13 -4.54 -1.58
CA LEU A 143 4.35 -3.09 -1.57
C LEU A 143 5.41 -2.65 -2.59
N ALA A 144 6.50 -3.40 -2.71
CA ALA A 144 7.54 -3.12 -3.70
C ALA A 144 6.99 -3.31 -5.13
N SER A 145 6.20 -4.36 -5.39
CA SER A 145 5.59 -4.56 -6.70
C SER A 145 4.68 -3.39 -7.10
N GLU A 146 3.83 -2.92 -6.19
CA GLU A 146 2.96 -1.75 -6.42
C GLU A 146 3.79 -0.48 -6.67
N LEU A 147 4.79 -0.20 -5.82
CA LEU A 147 5.63 0.99 -5.93
C LEU A 147 6.36 1.05 -7.29
N PHE A 148 6.97 -0.07 -7.71
CA PHE A 148 7.72 -0.10 -8.96
C PHE A 148 6.80 0.02 -10.18
N THR A 149 5.64 -0.62 -10.15
CA THR A 149 4.63 -0.48 -11.23
C THR A 149 4.16 0.96 -11.36
N LEU A 150 3.98 1.65 -10.22
CA LEU A 150 3.54 3.04 -10.17
C LEU A 150 4.61 4.03 -10.67
N VAL A 151 5.88 3.83 -10.29
CA VAL A 151 6.97 4.79 -10.56
C VAL A 151 7.70 4.50 -11.89
N PHE A 152 7.66 3.25 -12.35
CA PHE A 152 8.30 2.77 -13.59
C PHE A 152 7.27 2.05 -14.47
N PRO A 153 6.31 2.79 -15.08
CA PRO A 153 5.33 2.19 -15.97
C PRO A 153 6.00 1.53 -17.18
N ALA A 154 5.39 0.45 -17.70
CA ALA A 154 5.94 -0.31 -18.83
C ALA A 154 5.93 0.49 -20.15
N ASP A 155 4.92 1.35 -20.34
CA ASP A 155 4.68 2.06 -21.61
C ASP A 155 5.40 3.42 -21.69
N ALA A 156 6.57 3.55 -21.08
CA ALA A 156 7.31 4.81 -21.06
C ALA A 156 7.75 5.22 -22.48
N CYS A 157 7.29 6.38 -22.96
CA CYS A 157 7.61 6.87 -24.30
C CYS A 157 9.10 7.17 -24.51
N GLU A 158 9.81 7.55 -23.45
CA GLU A 158 11.23 7.84 -23.50
C GLU A 158 11.90 7.37 -22.21
N VAL A 159 12.90 6.49 -22.36
CA VAL A 159 13.67 5.93 -21.24
C VAL A 159 14.98 6.71 -21.12
N PRO A 160 15.19 7.48 -20.05
CA PRO A 160 16.42 8.26 -19.87
C PRO A 160 17.65 7.35 -19.72
N ARG A 161 18.76 7.74 -20.37
CA ARG A 161 20.02 6.96 -20.34
C ARG A 161 20.87 7.19 -19.08
N SER A 162 20.51 8.15 -18.23
CA SER A 162 21.27 8.50 -17.03
C SER A 162 20.37 8.78 -15.84
N PHE A 163 20.91 8.59 -14.63
CA PHE A 163 20.19 8.84 -13.39
C PHE A 163 19.63 10.27 -13.30
N GLY A 164 20.38 11.27 -13.77
CA GLY A 164 19.94 12.68 -13.77
C GLY A 164 18.75 12.96 -14.71
N GLY A 165 18.52 12.10 -15.71
CA GLY A 165 17.37 12.21 -16.61
C GLY A 165 16.09 11.57 -16.07
N LEU A 166 16.18 10.77 -15.00
CA LEU A 166 15.00 10.23 -14.33
C LEU A 166 14.22 11.34 -13.61
N SER A 167 12.90 11.16 -13.47
CA SER A 167 12.09 12.08 -12.65
C SER A 167 12.56 12.06 -11.18
N ARG A 168 12.24 13.11 -10.41
CA ARG A 168 12.61 13.17 -8.98
C ARG A 168 12.10 11.96 -8.18
N MET A 169 10.95 11.41 -8.56
CA MET A 169 10.30 10.29 -7.89
C MET A 169 11.05 8.99 -8.21
N GLN A 170 11.40 8.78 -9.48
CA GLN A 170 12.25 7.66 -9.90
C GLN A 170 13.62 7.71 -9.24
N GLN A 171 14.28 8.87 -9.24
CA GLN A 171 15.57 9.06 -8.57
C GLN A 171 15.51 8.70 -7.08
N ARG A 172 14.43 9.06 -6.39
CA ARG A 172 14.21 8.70 -4.97
C ARG A 172 14.12 7.19 -4.78
N VAL A 173 13.31 6.49 -5.58
CA VAL A 173 13.16 5.03 -5.47
C VAL A 173 14.49 4.32 -5.78
N ILE A 174 15.19 4.71 -6.84
CA ILE A 174 16.48 4.09 -7.18
C ILE A 174 17.53 4.34 -6.10
N ARG A 175 17.59 5.56 -5.55
CA ARG A 175 18.51 5.89 -4.45
C ARG A 175 18.23 5.02 -3.22
N PHE A 176 16.95 4.87 -2.84
CA PHE A 176 16.54 4.01 -1.73
C PHE A 176 17.00 2.57 -1.92
N VAL A 177 16.88 2.03 -3.14
CA VAL A 177 17.32 0.66 -3.46
C VAL A 177 18.85 0.55 -3.38
N ALA A 178 19.59 1.54 -3.89
CA ALA A 178 21.07 1.55 -3.93
C ALA A 178 21.74 1.76 -2.55
N GLU A 179 21.02 2.35 -1.59
CA GLU A 179 21.53 2.64 -0.25
C GLU A 179 21.33 1.46 0.72
N ARG A 180 20.52 0.46 0.36
CA ARG A 180 20.22 -0.69 1.21
C ARG A 180 21.11 -1.88 0.90
N GLU A 181 21.22 -2.80 1.85
CA GLU A 181 21.87 -4.08 1.55
C GLU A 181 21.14 -4.81 0.42
N PRO A 182 21.84 -5.66 -0.35
CA PRO A 182 21.22 -6.44 -1.41
C PRO A 182 20.02 -7.23 -0.88
N SER A 183 18.81 -6.83 -1.28
CA SER A 183 17.57 -7.51 -0.94
C SER A 183 17.01 -8.23 -2.17
N VAL A 184 16.25 -9.31 -1.94
CA VAL A 184 15.52 -9.97 -3.02
C VAL A 184 14.31 -9.12 -3.40
N TRP A 185 14.46 -8.32 -4.46
CA TRP A 185 13.36 -7.53 -5.02
C TRP A 185 12.40 -8.40 -5.83
N PRO A 186 11.11 -8.06 -5.89
CA PRO A 186 10.14 -8.80 -6.69
C PRO A 186 10.53 -8.78 -8.17
N SER A 187 10.13 -9.84 -8.89
CA SER A 187 10.39 -9.95 -10.33
C SER A 187 9.85 -8.75 -11.12
N THR A 188 8.71 -8.20 -10.69
CA THR A 188 8.13 -6.96 -11.23
C THR A 188 9.10 -5.79 -11.15
N ALA A 189 9.76 -5.58 -10.00
CA ALA A 189 10.73 -4.52 -9.83
C ALA A 189 11.95 -4.73 -10.75
N MET A 190 12.47 -5.96 -10.81
CA MET A 190 13.60 -6.30 -11.69
C MET A 190 13.26 -6.13 -13.17
N TYR A 191 12.04 -6.48 -13.57
CA TYR A 191 11.54 -6.28 -14.93
C TYR A 191 11.43 -4.79 -15.26
N ALA A 192 10.84 -4.00 -14.36
CA ALA A 192 10.70 -2.55 -14.52
C ALA A 192 12.07 -1.87 -14.66
N LEU A 193 13.05 -2.21 -13.82
CA LEU A 193 14.41 -1.65 -13.94
C LEU A 193 15.05 -1.98 -15.29
N ARG A 194 14.93 -3.22 -15.77
CA ARG A 194 15.47 -3.62 -17.07
C ARG A 194 14.81 -2.89 -18.24
N GLN A 195 13.49 -2.74 -18.22
CA GLN A 195 12.74 -1.95 -19.22
C GLN A 195 13.24 -0.51 -19.28
N TRP A 196 13.56 0.05 -18.10
CA TRP A 196 14.07 1.41 -17.97
C TRP A 196 15.60 1.53 -18.16
N ASN A 197 16.28 0.48 -18.64
CA ASN A 197 17.74 0.43 -18.79
C ASN A 197 18.52 0.79 -17.51
N ILE A 198 17.93 0.52 -16.34
CA ILE A 198 18.54 0.74 -15.04
C ILE A 198 19.24 -0.56 -14.61
N PRO A 199 20.50 -0.51 -14.14
CA PRO A 199 21.20 -1.70 -13.66
C PRO A 199 20.47 -2.40 -12.53
N THR A 200 20.42 -3.73 -12.55
CA THR A 200 19.78 -4.53 -11.49
C THR A 200 20.77 -5.07 -10.46
N LEU A 201 22.06 -5.11 -10.80
CA LEU A 201 23.11 -5.50 -9.84
C LEU A 201 23.36 -4.34 -8.87
N HIS A 202 23.40 -4.63 -7.58
CA HIS A 202 23.51 -3.61 -6.54
C HIS A 202 24.78 -2.74 -6.70
N ALA A 203 25.93 -3.33 -7.05
CA ALA A 203 27.17 -2.58 -7.28
C ALA A 203 27.07 -1.58 -8.45
N ASP A 204 26.47 -2.01 -9.56
CA ASP A 204 26.25 -1.17 -10.73
C ASP A 204 25.21 -0.08 -10.45
N LEU A 205 24.18 -0.41 -9.67
CA LEU A 205 23.16 0.54 -9.25
C LEU A 205 23.73 1.65 -8.37
N ARG A 206 24.66 1.33 -7.46
CA ARG A 206 25.39 2.32 -6.65
C ARG A 206 26.21 3.28 -7.53
N THR A 207 26.92 2.72 -8.50
CA THR A 207 27.67 3.51 -9.48
C THR A 207 26.74 4.41 -10.31
N TYR A 208 25.58 3.86 -10.74
CA TYR A 208 24.57 4.58 -11.50
C TYR A 208 23.99 5.78 -10.77
N VAL A 209 23.78 5.70 -9.45
CA VAL A 209 23.30 6.83 -8.63
C VAL A 209 24.42 7.80 -8.20
N GLY A 210 25.67 7.51 -8.55
CA GLY A 210 26.84 8.29 -8.12
C GLY A 210 27.22 8.07 -6.65
N ALA A 211 26.73 7.01 -6.01
CA ALA A 211 27.16 6.62 -4.67
C ALA A 211 28.40 5.72 -4.80
N GLY A 212 29.57 6.22 -4.37
CA GLY A 212 30.81 5.43 -4.37
C GLY A 212 30.69 4.11 -3.59
N PRO A 213 31.64 3.17 -3.76
CA PRO A 213 31.64 1.92 -2.99
C PRO A 213 31.65 2.21 -1.48
N ARG A 214 30.86 1.46 -0.68
CA ARG A 214 30.98 1.52 0.78
C ARG A 214 32.31 0.87 1.15
N GLU A 215 33.22 1.65 1.72
CA GLU A 215 34.39 1.09 2.41
C GLU A 215 33.88 0.27 3.60
N GLN A 216 34.38 -0.97 3.70
CA GLN A 216 34.00 -1.96 4.71
C GLN A 216 34.49 -1.57 6.10
#